data_AF-A0A928DNM5-F1
#
_entry.id   AF-A0A928DNM5-F1
#
_cell.length_a   1.000
_cell.length_b   1.000
_cell.length_c   1.000
_cell.angle_alpha   90.00
_cell.angle_beta   90.00
_cell.angle_gamma   90.00
#
_symmetry.space_group_name_H-M   'P 1'
#
loop_
_entity.id
_entity.type
_entity.pdbx_description
1 polymer ?
#
loop_
_entity_poly.entity_id
_entity_poly.type
_entity_poly.pdbx_seq_one_letter_code
_entity_poly.pdbx_strand_id
1 'polypeptide(L)'
;MNSQPHSPWTLRFALFGIPVRILPISWVVLALLGGAMGVSDGNDLARVAIFAVAGMLCLLVHEFGHALTGRASGALVEGIEIAGMGGTTSFATLPPQRAGYFFTVLAGPLASLLLGGVLGLCFGLQIGDAWAGVQYAFLMPWQDILPLELQQRVVLGLYSHPMPHLLQQAYMVGMLICFWWSLFNLLPLFPLDGGKLLASLLNNYLVPCVLGLLISAGLGIWALVEGQWFNVMILGYLAFINWQYLRVFYTRKAK
;
A
#
# COMPACT_ATOMS: atom_id res chain seq x y z
N MET A 1 -18.80 17.69 19.52
CA MET A 1 -19.19 16.71 18.49
C MET A 1 -18.90 17.33 17.13
N ASN A 2 -17.71 17.13 16.57
CA ASN A 2 -17.33 17.74 15.28
C ASN A 2 -17.75 16.83 14.13
N SER A 3 -18.90 17.12 13.53
CA SER A 3 -19.35 16.56 12.25
C SER A 3 -18.50 17.15 11.13
N GLN A 4 -17.46 16.45 10.71
CA GLN A 4 -16.74 16.72 9.46
C GLN A 4 -17.73 16.72 8.27
N PRO A 5 -17.53 17.58 7.25
CA PRO A 5 -18.50 17.80 6.18
C PRO A 5 -18.85 16.48 5.47
N HIS A 6 -20.15 16.24 5.34
CA HIS A 6 -20.70 15.01 4.80
C HIS A 6 -20.61 15.03 3.27
N SER A 7 -19.57 14.41 2.70
CA SER A 7 -19.63 14.05 1.28
C SER A 7 -20.64 12.91 1.11
N PRO A 8 -21.69 13.07 0.29
CA PRO A 8 -22.75 12.06 0.12
C PRO A 8 -22.22 10.76 -0.53
N TRP A 9 -21.03 10.79 -1.11
CA TRP A 9 -20.42 9.68 -1.83
C TRP A 9 -19.44 8.86 -0.98
N THR A 10 -19.23 9.22 0.29
CA THR A 10 -18.39 8.43 1.20
C THR A 10 -19.11 7.14 1.61
N LEU A 11 -18.54 5.99 1.29
CA LEU A 11 -19.05 4.70 1.77
C LEU A 11 -18.70 4.56 3.25
N ARG A 12 -19.72 4.27 4.08
CA ARG A 12 -19.58 4.15 5.53
C ARG A 12 -20.20 2.85 6.00
N PHE A 13 -19.45 2.10 6.76
CA PHE A 13 -19.94 0.90 7.45
C PHE A 13 -19.15 0.70 8.73
N ALA A 14 -19.60 -0.20 9.60
CA ALA A 14 -18.86 -0.61 10.78
C ALA A 14 -18.60 -2.11 10.69
N LEU A 15 -17.37 -2.52 10.97
CA LEU A 15 -16.98 -3.92 11.02
C LEU A 15 -16.15 -4.14 12.28
N PHE A 16 -16.45 -5.22 13.03
CA PHE A 16 -15.85 -5.50 14.34
C PHE A 16 -15.99 -4.34 15.35
N GLY A 17 -17.03 -3.51 15.23
CA GLY A 17 -17.23 -2.32 16.06
C GLY A 17 -16.31 -1.14 15.73
N ILE A 18 -15.59 -1.20 14.61
CA ILE A 18 -14.70 -0.13 14.13
C ILE A 18 -15.39 0.55 12.93
N PRO A 19 -15.64 1.87 12.98
CA PRO A 19 -16.22 2.58 11.84
C PRO A 19 -15.20 2.70 10.72
N VAL A 20 -15.62 2.36 9.51
CA VAL A 20 -14.83 2.43 8.27
C VAL A 20 -15.44 3.48 7.34
N ARG A 21 -14.58 4.34 6.80
CA ARG A 21 -14.95 5.37 5.82
C ARG A 21 -14.08 5.21 4.57
N ILE A 22 -14.70 5.06 3.41
CA ILE A 22 -13.99 4.97 2.13
C ILE A 22 -14.40 6.17 1.29
N LEU A 23 -13.43 7.04 0.98
CA LEU A 23 -13.67 8.23 0.17
C LEU A 23 -13.67 7.85 -1.33
N PRO A 24 -14.52 8.47 -2.18
CA PRO A 24 -14.55 8.16 -3.62
C PRO A 24 -13.20 8.27 -4.32
N ILE A 25 -12.35 9.20 -3.87
CA ILE A 25 -11.03 9.42 -4.44
C ILE A 25 -10.12 8.19 -4.35
N SER A 26 -10.29 7.31 -3.34
CA SER A 26 -9.50 6.08 -3.27
C SER A 26 -9.82 5.14 -4.42
N TRP A 27 -11.08 5.05 -4.86
CA TRP A 27 -11.46 4.24 -6.02
C TRP A 27 -10.88 4.80 -7.32
N VAL A 28 -10.88 6.12 -7.47
CA VAL A 28 -10.27 6.79 -8.63
C VAL A 28 -8.77 6.52 -8.66
N VAL A 29 -8.07 6.67 -7.53
CA VAL A 29 -6.62 6.40 -7.44
C VAL A 29 -6.33 4.93 -7.74
N LEU A 30 -7.07 4.00 -7.14
CA LEU A 30 -6.89 2.57 -7.41
C LEU A 30 -7.18 2.21 -8.87
N ALA A 31 -8.18 2.82 -9.50
CA ALA A 31 -8.45 2.63 -10.93
C ALA A 31 -7.30 3.16 -11.81
N LEU A 32 -6.77 4.35 -11.50
CA LEU A 32 -5.62 4.92 -12.20
C LEU A 32 -4.37 4.04 -12.05
N LEU A 33 -4.09 3.56 -10.83
CA LEU A 33 -3.01 2.60 -10.56
C LEU A 33 -3.23 1.27 -11.28
N GLY A 34 -4.48 0.84 -11.42
CA GLY A 34 -4.88 -0.35 -12.17
C GLY A 34 -4.84 -0.20 -13.69
N GLY A 35 -4.45 0.97 -14.22
CA GLY A 35 -4.29 1.20 -15.66
C GLY A 35 -5.51 1.82 -16.36
N ALA A 36 -6.40 2.52 -15.64
CA ALA A 36 -7.60 3.12 -16.23
C ALA A 36 -7.36 4.02 -17.46
N MET A 37 -6.18 4.63 -17.58
CA MET A 37 -5.82 5.50 -18.71
C MET A 37 -5.53 4.73 -20.01
N GLY A 38 -5.30 3.42 -19.95
CA GLY A 38 -4.98 2.56 -21.09
C GLY A 38 -6.13 1.66 -21.53
N VAL A 39 -7.35 1.88 -21.00
CA VAL A 39 -8.51 1.02 -21.29
C VAL A 39 -8.95 1.20 -22.74
N SER A 40 -8.92 0.11 -23.49
CA SER A 40 -9.31 0.08 -24.91
C SER A 40 -10.54 -0.77 -25.18
N ASP A 41 -10.81 -1.77 -24.34
CA ASP A 41 -11.95 -2.67 -24.46
C ASP A 41 -12.59 -3.02 -23.10
N GLY A 42 -13.63 -3.88 -23.13
CA GLY A 42 -14.33 -4.32 -21.92
C GLY A 42 -13.50 -5.25 -21.02
N ASN A 43 -12.49 -5.94 -21.56
CA ASN A 43 -11.61 -6.81 -20.80
C ASN A 43 -10.60 -5.99 -19.99
N ASP A 44 -10.05 -4.93 -20.58
CA ASP A 44 -9.20 -3.95 -19.90
C ASP A 44 -9.97 -3.29 -18.74
N LEU A 45 -11.22 -2.90 -18.99
CA LEU A 45 -12.09 -2.35 -17.94
C LEU A 45 -12.30 -3.34 -16.79
N ALA A 46 -12.52 -4.63 -17.11
CA ALA A 46 -12.66 -5.68 -16.11
C ALA A 46 -11.39 -5.85 -15.27
N ARG A 47 -10.20 -5.78 -15.87
CA ARG A 47 -8.91 -5.86 -15.15
C ARG A 47 -8.71 -4.67 -14.20
N VAL A 48 -9.04 -3.46 -14.65
CA VAL A 48 -8.98 -2.26 -13.79
C VAL A 48 -9.94 -2.40 -12.61
N ALA A 49 -11.16 -2.88 -12.85
CA ALA A 49 -12.15 -3.10 -11.78
C ALA A 49 -11.68 -4.16 -10.78
N ILE A 50 -11.13 -5.28 -11.27
CA ILE A 50 -10.54 -6.34 -10.45
C ILE A 50 -9.41 -5.78 -9.59
N PHE A 51 -8.48 -5.02 -10.19
CA PHE A 51 -7.37 -4.40 -9.48
C PHE A 51 -7.88 -3.45 -8.39
N ALA A 52 -8.85 -2.59 -8.71
CA ALA A 52 -9.38 -1.63 -7.76
C ALA A 52 -10.09 -2.32 -6.57
N VAL A 53 -10.87 -3.35 -6.82
CA VAL A 53 -11.55 -4.12 -5.75
C VAL A 53 -10.54 -4.91 -4.92
N ALA A 54 -9.61 -5.62 -5.54
CA ALA A 54 -8.57 -6.36 -4.84
C ALA A 54 -7.65 -5.44 -4.02
N GLY A 55 -7.30 -4.28 -4.58
CA GLY A 55 -6.60 -3.18 -3.93
C GLY A 55 -7.32 -2.70 -2.68
N MET A 56 -8.61 -2.41 -2.81
CA MET A 56 -9.44 -1.97 -1.69
C MET A 56 -9.51 -3.01 -0.58
N LEU A 57 -9.70 -4.29 -0.93
CA LEU A 57 -9.74 -5.39 0.04
C LEU A 57 -8.40 -5.55 0.77
N CYS A 58 -7.28 -5.47 0.04
CA CYS A 58 -5.94 -5.48 0.63
C CYS A 58 -5.75 -4.30 1.61
N LEU A 59 -6.10 -3.08 1.20
CA LEU A 59 -6.00 -1.89 2.06
C LEU A 59 -6.85 -2.04 3.32
N LEU A 60 -8.08 -2.55 3.19
CA LEU A 60 -8.93 -2.81 4.35
C LEU A 60 -8.29 -3.81 5.30
N VAL A 61 -7.84 -4.97 4.79
CA VAL A 61 -7.21 -6.00 5.63
C VAL A 61 -5.93 -5.48 6.29
N HIS A 62 -5.16 -4.65 5.59
CA HIS A 62 -4.00 -3.94 6.15
C HIS A 62 -4.39 -3.06 7.35
N GLU A 63 -5.34 -2.14 7.16
CA GLU A 63 -5.78 -1.23 8.22
C GLU A 63 -6.45 -1.97 9.39
N PHE A 64 -7.21 -3.03 9.10
CA PHE A 64 -7.77 -3.88 10.16
C PHE A 64 -6.68 -4.59 10.96
N GLY A 65 -5.55 -4.96 10.35
CA GLY A 65 -4.38 -5.50 11.04
C GLY A 65 -3.89 -4.54 12.13
N HIS A 66 -3.71 -3.25 11.78
CA HIS A 66 -3.37 -2.22 12.77
C HIS A 66 -4.46 -2.04 13.81
N ALA A 67 -5.72 -1.86 13.38
CA ALA A 67 -6.80 -1.51 14.28
C ALA A 67 -7.09 -2.61 15.32
N LEU A 68 -7.15 -3.87 14.89
CA LEU A 68 -7.43 -4.99 15.79
C LEU A 68 -6.27 -5.23 16.76
N THR A 69 -5.02 -5.16 16.29
CA THR A 69 -3.84 -5.35 17.13
C THR A 69 -3.64 -4.19 18.10
N GLY A 70 -3.91 -2.96 17.66
CA GLY A 70 -3.92 -1.78 18.52
C GLY A 70 -4.94 -1.92 19.63
N ARG A 71 -6.18 -2.32 19.30
CA ARG A 71 -7.22 -2.56 20.31
C ARG A 71 -6.81 -3.67 21.30
N ALA A 72 -6.26 -4.78 20.81
CA ALA A 72 -5.74 -5.86 21.65
C ALA A 72 -4.57 -5.39 22.55
N SER A 73 -3.79 -4.41 22.08
CA SER A 73 -2.68 -3.80 22.82
C SER A 73 -3.12 -2.65 23.75
N GLY A 74 -4.42 -2.41 23.90
CA GLY A 74 -4.98 -1.38 24.80
C GLY A 74 -5.17 0.01 24.18
N ALA A 75 -5.05 0.15 22.86
CA ALA A 75 -5.37 1.39 22.16
C ALA A 75 -6.88 1.59 21.98
N LEU A 76 -7.33 2.84 22.01
CA LEU A 76 -8.70 3.21 21.63
C LEU A 76 -8.74 3.57 20.14
N VAL A 77 -9.29 2.67 19.32
CA VAL A 77 -9.45 2.89 17.87
C VAL A 77 -10.66 3.78 17.60
N GLU A 78 -10.46 4.91 16.93
CA GLU A 78 -11.54 5.81 16.52
C GLU A 78 -12.20 5.37 15.22
N GLY A 79 -11.42 4.83 14.28
CA GLY A 79 -11.92 4.38 12.99
C GLY A 79 -10.83 4.19 11.95
N ILE A 80 -11.24 3.65 10.81
CA ILE A 80 -10.41 3.48 9.62
C ILE A 80 -10.94 4.43 8.54
N GLU A 81 -10.05 5.18 7.93
CA GLU A 81 -10.37 6.00 6.76
C GLU A 81 -9.47 5.61 5.58
N ILE A 82 -10.06 5.34 4.43
CA ILE A 82 -9.34 5.07 3.18
C ILE A 82 -9.52 6.27 2.26
N ALA A 83 -8.40 6.90 1.92
CA ALA A 83 -8.37 8.12 1.14
C ALA A 83 -7.12 8.17 0.24
N GLY A 84 -7.32 8.51 -1.04
CA GLY A 84 -6.24 8.71 -1.99
C GLY A 84 -5.43 7.43 -2.20
N MET A 85 -4.12 7.50 -1.93
CA MET A 85 -3.16 6.41 -2.13
C MET A 85 -3.07 5.39 -0.97
N GLY A 86 -3.90 5.47 0.08
CA GLY A 86 -3.79 4.53 1.19
C GLY A 86 -4.92 4.59 2.22
N GLY A 87 -4.71 3.87 3.33
CA GLY A 87 -5.57 3.87 4.51
C GLY A 87 -4.92 4.59 5.69
N THR A 88 -5.73 5.01 6.65
CA THR A 88 -5.26 5.53 7.93
C THR A 88 -6.17 5.03 9.05
N THR A 89 -5.59 4.26 9.94
CA THR A 89 -6.20 3.88 11.21
C THR A 89 -5.95 4.99 12.25
N SER A 90 -7.04 5.57 12.75
CA SER A 90 -7.00 6.64 13.76
C SER A 90 -7.20 6.08 15.16
N PHE A 91 -6.41 6.57 16.12
CA PHE A 91 -6.42 6.14 17.50
C PHE A 91 -6.63 7.35 18.43
N ALA A 92 -7.62 7.29 19.31
CA ALA A 92 -7.83 8.26 20.37
C ALA A 92 -6.72 8.17 21.43
N THR A 93 -6.27 6.94 21.69
CA THR A 93 -5.10 6.66 22.54
C THR A 93 -4.25 5.60 21.87
N LEU A 94 -2.92 5.81 21.86
CA LEU A 94 -1.96 4.81 21.39
C LEU A 94 -1.77 3.72 22.44
N PRO A 95 -1.27 2.53 22.05
CA PRO A 95 -0.90 1.49 23.02
C PRO A 95 0.05 2.04 24.10
N PRO A 96 -0.18 1.74 25.39
CA PRO A 96 0.62 2.29 26.49
C PRO A 96 2.06 1.75 26.50
N GLN A 97 2.25 0.52 25.98
CA GLN A 97 3.53 -0.16 25.94
C GLN A 97 4.16 0.01 24.56
N ARG A 98 5.47 0.27 24.51
CA ARG A 98 6.23 0.37 23.24
C ARG A 98 6.12 -0.89 22.39
N ALA A 99 6.17 -2.07 23.03
CA ALA A 99 5.98 -3.34 22.34
C ALA A 99 4.59 -3.43 21.69
N GLY A 100 3.55 -2.99 22.40
CA GLY A 100 2.19 -2.92 21.85
C GLY A 100 2.10 -2.01 20.62
N TYR A 101 2.74 -0.84 20.66
CA TYR A 101 2.83 0.04 19.48
C TYR A 101 3.59 -0.61 18.33
N PHE A 102 4.75 -1.22 18.61
CA PHE A 102 5.55 -1.91 17.60
C PHE A 102 4.75 -3.01 16.88
N PHE A 103 4.09 -3.89 17.64
CA PHE A 103 3.26 -4.96 17.05
C PHE A 103 2.03 -4.41 16.32
N THR A 104 1.44 -3.32 16.81
CA THR A 104 0.33 -2.64 16.12
C THR A 104 0.76 -2.16 14.73
N VAL A 105 1.91 -1.50 14.62
CA VAL A 105 2.44 -1.04 13.34
C VAL A 105 2.84 -2.22 12.45
N LEU A 106 3.41 -3.29 13.01
CA LEU A 106 3.80 -4.46 12.22
C LEU A 106 2.58 -5.25 11.69
N ALA A 107 1.46 -5.20 12.39
CA ALA A 107 0.29 -6.02 12.08
C ALA A 107 -0.37 -5.71 10.73
N GLY A 108 -0.31 -4.47 10.23
CA GLY A 108 -0.91 -4.13 8.93
C GLY A 108 -0.18 -4.81 7.76
N PRO A 109 1.14 -4.63 7.63
CA PRO A 109 1.95 -5.36 6.65
C PRO A 109 1.78 -6.87 6.78
N LEU A 110 1.85 -7.42 8.01
CA LEU A 110 1.68 -8.87 8.22
C LEU A 110 0.28 -9.37 7.85
N ALA A 111 -0.79 -8.62 8.11
CA ALA A 111 -2.15 -8.99 7.70
C ALA A 111 -2.29 -9.02 6.18
N SER A 112 -1.68 -8.06 5.49
CA SER A 112 -1.64 -8.04 4.02
C SER A 112 -0.85 -9.24 3.50
N LEU A 113 0.35 -9.48 4.03
CA LEU A 113 1.19 -10.60 3.63
C LEU A 113 0.52 -11.95 3.89
N LEU A 114 -0.17 -12.10 5.02
CA LEU A 114 -0.93 -13.30 5.36
C LEU A 114 -2.08 -13.52 4.37
N LEU A 115 -2.82 -12.47 4.02
CA LEU A 115 -3.86 -12.56 2.99
C LEU A 115 -3.28 -13.01 1.65
N GLY A 116 -2.17 -12.41 1.22
CA GLY A 116 -1.45 -12.81 0.02
C GLY A 116 -0.99 -14.27 0.07
N GLY A 117 -0.44 -14.72 1.20
CA GLY A 117 -0.01 -16.10 1.39
C GLY A 117 -1.17 -17.10 1.37
N VAL A 118 -2.29 -16.80 2.03
CA VAL A 118 -3.50 -17.64 2.02
C VAL A 118 -4.06 -17.76 0.61
N LEU A 119 -4.19 -16.65 -0.10
CA LEU A 119 -4.57 -16.66 -1.51
C LEU A 119 -3.59 -17.56 -2.29
N GLY A 120 -2.29 -17.35 -2.12
CA GLY A 120 -1.22 -18.14 -2.73
C GLY A 120 -1.36 -19.65 -2.55
N LEU A 121 -1.67 -20.08 -1.33
CA LEU A 121 -1.82 -21.49 -0.97
C LEU A 121 -3.13 -22.09 -1.49
N CYS A 122 -4.24 -21.38 -1.36
CA CYS A 122 -5.57 -21.88 -1.72
C CYS A 122 -5.74 -22.17 -3.22
N PHE A 123 -5.00 -21.46 -4.07
CA PHE A 123 -5.13 -21.57 -5.53
C PHE A 123 -3.88 -22.18 -6.18
N GLY A 124 -3.04 -22.83 -5.36
CA GLY A 124 -1.76 -23.36 -5.76
C GLY A 124 -0.72 -22.24 -5.88
N LEU A 125 0.42 -22.44 -5.23
CA LEU A 125 1.64 -21.69 -5.50
C LEU A 125 2.13 -22.08 -6.90
N GLN A 126 1.39 -21.70 -7.95
CA GLN A 126 1.78 -21.75 -9.36
C GLN A 126 2.81 -20.63 -9.61
N ILE A 127 3.81 -20.52 -8.73
CA ILE A 127 4.81 -19.44 -8.67
C ILE A 127 5.80 -19.52 -9.85
N GLY A 128 5.82 -20.62 -10.61
CA GLY A 128 6.78 -20.86 -11.70
C GLY A 128 6.75 -19.75 -12.77
N ASP A 129 5.66 -19.67 -13.54
CA ASP A 129 5.53 -18.71 -14.65
C ASP A 129 4.74 -17.45 -14.25
N ALA A 130 4.00 -17.51 -13.13
CA ALA A 130 3.19 -16.40 -12.62
C ALA A 130 4.05 -15.27 -12.04
N TRP A 131 5.21 -15.55 -11.45
CA TRP A 131 6.12 -14.54 -10.86
C TRP A 131 6.49 -13.41 -11.85
N ALA A 132 6.51 -13.73 -13.14
CA ALA A 132 6.77 -12.80 -14.22
C ALA A 132 5.58 -11.86 -14.47
N GLY A 133 4.37 -12.40 -14.69
CA GLY A 133 3.15 -11.60 -14.93
C GLY A 133 2.77 -10.69 -13.75
N VAL A 134 3.20 -11.10 -12.56
CA VAL A 134 3.07 -10.42 -11.29
C VAL A 134 3.92 -9.16 -11.18
N GLN A 135 5.17 -9.26 -11.62
CA GLN A 135 6.06 -8.13 -11.78
C GLN A 135 5.47 -7.16 -12.79
N TYR A 136 4.89 -7.63 -13.90
CA TYR A 136 4.29 -6.74 -14.91
C TYR A 136 3.13 -5.88 -14.39
N ALA A 137 2.17 -6.45 -13.64
CA ALA A 137 0.98 -5.71 -13.21
C ALA A 137 1.27 -4.71 -12.07
N PHE A 138 2.14 -5.08 -11.13
CA PHE A 138 2.54 -4.18 -10.02
C PHE A 138 3.64 -3.20 -10.44
N LEU A 139 4.54 -3.61 -11.34
CA LEU A 139 5.61 -2.77 -11.88
C LEU A 139 5.20 -2.07 -13.17
N MET A 140 3.99 -2.14 -13.73
CA MET A 140 3.65 -1.29 -14.88
C MET A 140 3.91 0.21 -14.64
N PRO A 141 3.70 0.75 -13.42
CA PRO A 141 4.18 2.09 -13.07
C PRO A 141 5.70 2.16 -12.80
N TRP A 142 6.35 1.04 -12.52
CA TRP A 142 7.76 0.85 -12.12
C TRP A 142 8.59 -0.01 -13.11
N GLN A 143 8.17 -0.06 -14.38
CA GLN A 143 8.58 -1.11 -15.33
C GLN A 143 10.01 -0.89 -15.81
N ASP A 144 10.42 0.36 -15.73
CA ASP A 144 11.68 0.91 -16.15
C ASP A 144 12.78 0.75 -15.07
N ILE A 145 12.49 0.07 -13.95
CA ILE A 145 13.49 -0.41 -12.96
C ILE A 145 14.11 -1.76 -13.37
N LEU A 146 13.49 -2.50 -14.30
CA LEU A 146 13.95 -3.84 -14.69
C LEU A 146 14.38 -3.94 -16.18
N PRO A 147 15.40 -4.76 -16.53
CA PRO A 147 15.89 -4.90 -17.91
C PRO A 147 14.84 -5.42 -18.92
N LEU A 148 14.92 -4.93 -20.16
CA LEU A 148 13.99 -5.19 -21.28
C LEU A 148 13.78 -6.69 -21.62
N GLU A 149 14.82 -7.52 -21.48
CA GLU A 149 14.73 -8.96 -21.72
C GLU A 149 13.85 -9.69 -20.70
N LEU A 150 13.80 -9.18 -19.47
CA LEU A 150 12.92 -9.69 -18.42
C LEU A 150 11.46 -9.36 -18.79
N GLN A 151 11.22 -8.14 -19.29
CA GLN A 151 9.89 -7.68 -19.71
C GLN A 151 9.28 -8.53 -20.83
N GLN A 152 10.08 -8.99 -21.80
CA GLN A 152 9.58 -9.75 -22.96
C GLN A 152 9.24 -11.21 -22.62
N ARG A 153 10.00 -11.85 -21.71
CA ARG A 153 9.71 -13.23 -21.25
C ARG A 153 8.47 -13.29 -20.34
N VAL A 154 8.11 -12.18 -19.73
CA VAL A 154 6.92 -12.01 -18.88
C VAL A 154 5.60 -12.06 -19.67
N VAL A 155 5.54 -11.41 -20.84
CA VAL A 155 4.31 -11.30 -21.63
C VAL A 155 3.88 -12.63 -22.25
N LEU A 156 4.83 -13.50 -22.57
CA LEU A 156 4.58 -14.80 -23.23
C LEU A 156 4.12 -15.90 -22.27
N GLY A 157 4.40 -15.80 -20.96
CA GLY A 157 4.02 -16.79 -19.94
C GLY A 157 2.56 -16.71 -19.45
N LEU A 158 1.79 -15.71 -19.90
CA LEU A 158 0.45 -15.40 -19.39
C LEU A 158 -0.69 -16.31 -19.93
N TYR A 159 -0.41 -17.25 -20.84
CA TYR A 159 -1.43 -17.89 -21.69
C TYR A 159 -1.72 -19.38 -21.42
N SER A 160 -1.21 -20.02 -20.36
CA SER A 160 -1.16 -21.50 -20.29
C SER A 160 -1.92 -22.18 -19.13
N HIS A 161 -3.08 -21.68 -18.66
CA HIS A 161 -3.90 -22.41 -17.67
C HIS A 161 -5.43 -22.44 -17.92
N PRO A 162 -6.11 -23.58 -17.69
CA PRO A 162 -7.54 -23.75 -17.89
C PRO A 162 -8.33 -23.43 -16.59
N MET A 163 -8.58 -22.16 -16.35
CA MET A 163 -9.54 -21.64 -15.36
C MET A 163 -10.43 -20.59 -16.04
N PRO A 164 -11.63 -20.27 -15.54
CA PRO A 164 -12.33 -19.08 -16.01
C PRO A 164 -11.43 -17.86 -15.80
N HIS A 165 -11.01 -17.23 -16.90
CA HIS A 165 -9.94 -16.23 -16.95
C HIS A 165 -10.07 -15.12 -15.87
N LEU A 166 -11.30 -14.72 -15.54
CA LEU A 166 -11.55 -13.62 -14.62
C LEU A 166 -11.23 -13.95 -13.15
N LEU A 167 -11.60 -15.14 -12.66
CA LEU A 167 -11.38 -15.51 -11.26
C LEU A 167 -9.89 -15.74 -10.99
N GLN A 168 -9.19 -16.34 -11.94
CA GLN A 168 -7.74 -16.52 -11.86
C GLN A 168 -7.02 -15.17 -11.83
N GLN A 169 -7.42 -14.22 -12.70
CA GLN A 169 -6.87 -12.87 -12.69
C GLN A 169 -7.13 -12.16 -11.35
N ALA A 170 -8.34 -12.24 -10.81
CA ALA A 170 -8.68 -11.62 -9.54
C ALA A 170 -7.87 -12.16 -8.36
N TYR A 171 -7.73 -13.48 -8.29
CA TYR A 171 -6.89 -14.14 -7.30
C TYR A 171 -5.41 -13.70 -7.43
N MET A 172 -4.84 -13.81 -8.64
CA MET A 172 -3.44 -13.45 -8.86
C MET A 172 -3.19 -11.98 -8.51
N VAL A 173 -3.99 -11.06 -9.04
CA VAL A 173 -3.85 -9.62 -8.74
C VAL A 173 -3.97 -9.36 -7.24
N GLY A 174 -4.93 -9.98 -6.55
CA GLY A 174 -5.10 -9.84 -5.11
C GLY A 174 -3.89 -10.31 -4.30
N MET A 175 -3.36 -11.50 -4.60
CA MET A 175 -2.15 -12.04 -3.95
C MET A 175 -0.97 -11.05 -4.04
N LEU A 176 -0.82 -10.42 -5.20
CA LEU A 176 0.33 -9.55 -5.48
C LEU A 176 0.22 -8.18 -4.88
N ILE A 177 -0.94 -7.58 -4.98
CA ILE A 177 -1.22 -6.34 -4.27
C ILE A 177 -0.89 -6.57 -2.80
N CYS A 178 -1.40 -7.65 -2.20
CA CYS A 178 -1.11 -8.00 -0.80
C CYS A 178 0.38 -8.12 -0.49
N PHE A 179 1.12 -8.87 -1.32
CA PHE A 179 2.55 -9.09 -1.14
C PHE A 179 3.37 -7.80 -1.29
N TRP A 180 3.18 -7.10 -2.41
CA TRP A 180 3.96 -5.90 -2.72
C TRP A 180 3.55 -4.70 -1.88
N TRP A 181 2.26 -4.55 -1.56
CA TRP A 181 1.80 -3.53 -0.62
C TRP A 181 2.42 -3.73 0.75
N SER A 182 2.53 -4.97 1.23
CA SER A 182 3.25 -5.28 2.47
C SER A 182 4.72 -4.89 2.38
N LEU A 183 5.41 -5.29 1.30
CA LEU A 183 6.85 -5.02 1.15
C LEU A 183 7.12 -3.51 1.05
N PHE A 184 6.32 -2.79 0.27
CA PHE A 184 6.40 -1.34 0.14
C PHE A 184 6.17 -0.66 1.49
N ASN A 185 5.14 -1.05 2.24
CA ASN A 185 4.89 -0.48 3.57
C ASN A 185 5.98 -0.78 4.59
N LEU A 186 6.84 -1.79 4.37
CA LEU A 186 7.99 -2.07 5.24
C LEU A 186 9.24 -1.27 4.87
N LEU A 187 9.21 -0.44 3.82
CA LEU A 187 10.33 0.45 3.52
C LEU A 187 10.62 1.42 4.68
N PRO A 188 11.89 1.68 5.01
CA PRO A 188 12.30 2.46 6.18
C PRO A 188 12.16 3.98 5.95
N LEU A 189 10.97 4.44 5.55
CA LEU A 189 10.67 5.83 5.22
C LEU A 189 9.28 6.21 5.71
N PHE A 190 9.07 7.47 6.09
CA PHE A 190 7.71 7.96 6.38
C PHE A 190 6.96 8.29 5.08
N PRO A 191 5.62 8.23 5.07
CA PRO A 191 4.71 7.87 6.16
C PRO A 191 4.48 6.36 6.34
N LEU A 192 5.24 5.53 5.62
CA LEU A 192 5.08 4.07 5.60
C LEU A 192 5.38 3.44 6.97
N ASP A 193 4.85 2.24 7.19
CA ASP A 193 4.96 1.55 8.47
C ASP A 193 6.40 1.16 8.82
N GLY A 194 7.25 0.85 7.84
CA GLY A 194 8.66 0.57 8.04
C GLY A 194 9.40 1.76 8.66
N GLY A 195 9.03 3.00 8.30
CA GLY A 195 9.52 4.21 8.96
C GLY A 195 9.09 4.31 10.43
N LYS A 196 7.81 3.99 10.72
CA LYS A 196 7.27 3.96 12.09
C LYS A 196 7.91 2.84 12.94
N LEU A 197 8.12 1.66 12.35
CA LEU A 197 8.80 0.52 12.96
C LEU A 197 10.25 0.87 13.29
N LEU A 198 10.98 1.44 12.34
CA LEU A 198 12.35 1.85 12.54
C LEU A 198 12.45 2.93 13.63
N ALA A 199 11.54 3.90 13.64
CA ALA A 199 11.46 4.91 14.69
C ALA A 199 11.25 4.28 16.08
N SER A 200 10.36 3.30 16.17
CA SER A 200 10.07 2.58 17.41
C SER A 200 11.26 1.72 17.87
N LEU A 201 11.94 1.04 16.95
CA LEU A 201 13.11 0.19 17.25
C LEU A 201 14.30 1.00 17.75
N LEU A 202 14.60 2.10 17.06
CA LEU A 202 15.73 2.96 17.40
C LEU A 202 15.41 3.96 18.52
N ASN A 203 14.14 4.05 18.92
CA ASN A 203 13.63 5.12 19.78
C ASN A 203 14.05 6.51 19.27
N ASN A 204 14.07 6.67 17.94
CA ASN A 204 14.63 7.85 17.27
C ASN A 204 13.87 8.13 15.98
N TYR A 205 13.19 9.28 15.93
CA TYR A 205 12.41 9.71 14.77
C TYR A 205 13.25 10.37 13.67
N LEU A 206 14.46 10.85 13.99
CA LEU A 206 15.33 11.54 13.03
C LEU A 206 15.87 10.58 11.96
N VAL A 207 16.31 9.39 12.38
CA VAL A 207 16.90 8.38 11.49
C VAL A 207 15.96 7.99 10.34
N PRO A 208 14.70 7.55 10.58
CA PRO A 208 13.78 7.23 9.50
C PRO A 208 13.39 8.44 8.64
N CYS A 209 13.34 9.67 9.19
CA CYS A 209 13.11 10.88 8.38
C CYS A 209 14.25 11.11 7.38
N VAL A 210 15.50 11.05 7.85
CA VAL A 210 16.68 11.30 7.01
C VAL A 210 16.84 10.18 5.99
N LEU A 211 16.76 8.92 6.42
CA LEU A 211 16.83 7.78 5.51
C LEU A 211 15.72 7.84 4.47
N GLY A 212 14.48 8.12 4.89
CA GLY A 212 13.35 8.24 3.97
C GLY A 212 13.55 9.35 2.95
N LEU A 213 14.04 10.52 3.36
CA LEU A 213 14.38 11.62 2.45
C LEU A 213 15.46 11.22 1.44
N LEU A 214 16.56 10.61 1.91
CA LEU A 214 17.67 10.22 1.04
C LEU A 214 17.27 9.12 0.03
N ILE A 215 16.54 8.11 0.50
CA ILE A 215 16.08 7.00 -0.35
C ILE A 215 15.11 7.52 -1.41
N SER A 216 14.07 8.27 -1.00
CA SER A 216 13.06 8.78 -1.93
C SER A 216 13.61 9.83 -2.89
N ALA A 217 14.50 10.72 -2.44
CA ALA A 217 15.16 11.67 -3.34
C ALA A 217 16.11 10.99 -4.32
N GLY A 218 16.92 10.03 -3.85
CA GLY A 218 17.84 9.28 -4.72
C GLY A 218 17.11 8.48 -5.79
N LEU A 219 16.08 7.71 -5.39
CA LEU A 219 15.24 6.97 -6.33
C LEU A 219 14.45 7.92 -7.24
N GLY A 220 14.01 9.07 -6.75
CA GLY A 220 13.29 10.07 -7.55
C GLY A 220 14.17 10.71 -8.62
N ILE A 221 15.44 11.00 -8.31
CA ILE A 221 16.42 11.48 -9.30
C ILE A 221 16.70 10.40 -10.34
N TRP A 222 16.88 9.17 -9.91
CA TRP A 222 17.08 8.04 -10.83
C TRP A 222 15.86 7.87 -11.75
N ALA A 223 14.63 7.90 -11.20
CA ALA A 223 13.40 7.87 -11.98
C ALA A 223 13.28 9.04 -12.97
N LEU A 224 13.80 10.23 -12.63
CA LEU A 224 13.83 11.38 -13.52
C LEU A 224 14.78 11.16 -14.71
N VAL A 225 15.95 10.56 -14.47
CA VAL A 225 16.92 10.22 -15.52
C VAL A 225 16.34 9.20 -16.49
N GLU A 226 15.58 8.23 -15.98
CA GLU A 226 14.89 7.21 -16.79
C GLU A 226 13.58 7.71 -17.43
N GLY A 227 13.17 8.97 -17.19
CA GLY A 227 11.95 9.53 -17.76
C GLY A 227 10.64 8.98 -17.15
N GLN A 228 10.71 8.37 -15.97
CA GLN A 228 9.58 7.72 -15.28
C GLN A 228 8.75 8.75 -14.50
N TRP A 229 8.02 9.61 -15.20
CA TRP A 229 7.31 10.74 -14.60
C TRP A 229 6.37 10.36 -13.44
N PHE A 230 5.70 9.22 -13.53
CA PHE A 230 4.85 8.72 -12.46
C PHE A 230 5.64 8.44 -11.17
N ASN A 231 6.79 7.78 -11.27
CA ASN A 231 7.65 7.48 -10.13
C ASN A 231 8.31 8.74 -9.58
N VAL A 232 8.68 9.69 -10.46
CA VAL A 232 9.17 11.00 -10.03
C VAL A 232 8.13 11.70 -9.15
N MET A 233 6.85 11.67 -9.53
CA MET A 233 5.78 12.29 -8.73
C MET A 233 5.62 11.61 -7.36
N ILE A 234 5.55 10.28 -7.30
CA ILE A 234 5.37 9.56 -6.02
C ILE A 234 6.60 9.71 -5.13
N LEU A 235 7.79 9.47 -5.67
CA LEU A 235 9.04 9.52 -4.89
C LEU A 235 9.34 10.97 -4.48
N GLY A 236 9.05 11.95 -5.34
CA GLY A 236 9.10 13.36 -5.00
C GLY A 236 8.13 13.74 -3.87
N TYR A 237 6.91 13.22 -3.89
CA TYR A 237 5.93 13.40 -2.81
C TYR A 237 6.41 12.78 -1.49
N LEU A 238 6.98 11.56 -1.53
CA LEU A 238 7.55 10.90 -0.35
C LEU A 238 8.77 11.65 0.19
N ALA A 239 9.64 12.17 -0.68
CA ALA A 239 10.78 12.99 -0.29
C ALA A 239 10.31 14.28 0.38
N PHE A 240 9.30 14.93 -0.19
CA PHE A 240 8.70 16.12 0.38
C PHE A 240 8.10 15.86 1.77
N ILE A 241 7.38 14.76 1.96
CA ILE A 241 6.84 14.37 3.28
C ILE A 241 7.97 14.16 4.31
N ASN A 242 9.02 13.41 3.96
CA ASN A 242 10.11 13.16 4.89
C ASN A 242 10.87 14.45 5.25
N TRP A 243 11.02 15.37 4.29
CA TRP A 243 11.55 16.70 4.56
C TRP A 243 10.65 17.51 5.50
N GLN A 244 9.32 17.43 5.35
CA GLN A 244 8.40 18.08 6.28
C GLN A 244 8.53 17.54 7.71
N TYR A 245 8.61 16.21 7.88
CA TYR A 245 8.85 15.60 9.19
C TYR A 245 10.18 16.06 9.80
N LEU A 246 11.25 16.11 9.00
CA LEU A 246 12.56 16.58 9.44
C LEU A 246 12.52 18.02 9.95
N ARG A 247 11.83 18.93 9.23
CA ARG A 247 11.66 20.32 9.68
C ARG A 247 10.92 20.43 11.01
N VAL A 248 9.86 19.64 11.19
CA VAL A 248 9.08 19.64 12.45
C VAL A 248 9.94 19.15 13.62
N PHE A 249 10.77 18.14 13.39
CA PHE A 249 11.70 17.64 14.41
C PHE A 249 12.68 18.72 14.91
N TYR A 250 13.32 19.45 13.99
CA TYR A 250 14.27 20.51 14.35
C TYR A 250 13.61 21.72 15.00
N THR A 251 12.43 22.14 14.51
CA THR A 251 11.70 23.28 15.10
C THR A 251 11.19 23.01 16.51
N ARG A 252 10.87 21.75 16.85
CA ARG A 252 10.51 21.36 18.23
C ARG A 252 11.71 21.29 19.18
N LYS A 253 12.91 20.95 18.69
CA LYS A 253 14.14 20.95 19.51
C LYS A 253 14.67 22.36 19.81
N ALA A 254 14.32 23.35 18.99
CA ALA A 254 14.74 24.73 19.15
C ALA A 254 13.88 25.54 20.14
N LYS A 255 12.81 24.93 20.69
CA LYS A 255 11.97 25.49 21.76
C LYS A 255 12.24 24.74 23.06
#